data_AF-A0A7X8ZXR5-F1
#
_entry.id   AF-A0A7X8ZXR5-F1
#
_cell.length_a   1.000
_cell.length_b   1.000
_cell.length_c   1.000
_cell.angle_alpha   90.00
_cell.angle_beta   90.00
_cell.angle_gamma   90.00
#
_symmetry.space_group_name_H-M   'P 1'
#
loop_
_entity.id
_entity.type
_entity.pdbx_description
1 polymer ?
#
loop_
_entity_poly.entity_id
_entity_poly.type
_entity_poly.pdbx_seq_one_letter_code
_entity_poly.pdbx_strand_id
1 'polypeptide(L)'
;NLMEAIVKKVKEGTPYVGWSAGSNITCPTLKTTNDMPITEPSSFETLNLIPFQINPHYLDDTNETHGGETRETRITEFIHANKEIYVVGLREGCMFLLENNKMKMIGSRTARIFHYGKDTVELSNKDDFNFLIKK
;
A
#
# COMPACT_ATOMS: atom_id res chain seq x y z
N ASN A 1 -10.17 15.58 -15.19
CA ASN A 1 -9.70 14.91 -13.95
C ASN A 1 -8.17 15.01 -13.94
N LEU A 2 -7.53 15.49 -12.85
CA LEU A 2 -6.06 15.62 -12.79
C LEU A 2 -5.34 14.27 -12.70
N MET A 3 -6.01 13.21 -12.25
CA MET A 3 -5.42 11.87 -12.09
C MET A 3 -4.81 11.36 -13.41
N GLU A 4 -5.53 11.50 -14.52
CA GLU A 4 -5.04 11.11 -15.85
C GLU A 4 -3.81 11.92 -16.29
N ALA A 5 -3.81 13.23 -16.03
CA ALA A 5 -2.68 14.10 -16.34
C ALA A 5 -1.44 13.74 -15.52
N ILE A 6 -1.61 13.41 -14.24
CA ILE A 6 -0.53 12.94 -13.35
C ILE A 6 0.03 11.63 -13.89
N VAL A 7 -0.80 10.62 -14.15
CA VAL A 7 -0.36 9.33 -14.70
C VAL A 7 0.41 9.52 -16.00
N LYS A 8 -0.08 10.38 -16.91
CA LYS A 8 0.62 10.71 -18.15
C LYS A 8 2.01 11.28 -17.88
N LYS A 9 2.13 12.27 -16.99
CA LYS A 9 3.42 12.88 -16.67
C LYS A 9 4.41 11.92 -16.03
N VAL A 10 3.93 11.03 -15.16
CA VAL A 10 4.77 9.99 -14.55
C VAL A 10 5.26 9.00 -15.60
N LYS A 11 4.39 8.56 -16.50
CA LYS A 11 4.76 7.68 -17.62
C LYS A 11 5.71 8.32 -18.63
N GLU A 12 5.69 9.66 -18.75
CA GLU A 12 6.66 10.45 -19.54
C GLU A 12 8.03 10.59 -18.84
N GLY A 13 8.20 10.02 -17.64
CA GLY A 13 9.47 10.01 -16.91
C GLY A 13 9.56 11.03 -15.78
N THR A 14 8.48 11.75 -15.47
CA THR A 14 8.46 12.65 -14.30
C THR A 14 8.42 11.81 -13.02
N PRO A 15 9.35 11.98 -12.07
CA PRO A 15 9.29 11.26 -10.80
C PRO A 15 8.02 11.60 -10.02
N TYR A 16 7.40 10.58 -9.41
CA TYR A 16 6.32 10.75 -8.44
C TYR A 16 6.86 10.50 -7.03
N VAL A 17 6.55 11.41 -6.11
CA VAL A 17 6.86 11.23 -4.68
C VAL A 17 5.57 11.44 -3.89
N GLY A 18 5.19 10.46 -3.08
CA GLY A 18 4.00 10.52 -2.25
C GLY A 18 4.23 9.85 -0.89
N TRP A 19 3.75 10.51 0.16
CA TRP A 19 3.82 10.04 1.54
C TRP A 19 2.40 10.00 2.13
N SER A 20 2.16 9.10 3.09
CA SER A 20 0.84 8.96 3.74
C SER A 20 -0.27 8.75 2.70
N ALA A 21 -1.29 9.61 2.65
CA ALA A 21 -2.33 9.60 1.62
C ALA A 21 -1.77 9.62 0.18
N GLY A 22 -0.65 10.31 -0.06
CA GLY A 22 0.03 10.29 -1.36
C GLY A 22 0.53 8.88 -1.75
N SER A 23 0.85 8.04 -0.77
CA SER A 23 1.20 6.63 -0.99
C SER A 23 -0.02 5.77 -1.32
N ASN A 24 -1.21 6.07 -0.77
CA ASN A 24 -2.44 5.40 -1.21
C ASN A 24 -2.80 5.77 -2.65
N ILE A 25 -2.59 7.04 -3.03
CA ILE A 25 -2.94 7.55 -4.36
C ILE A 25 -2.11 6.88 -5.48
N THR A 26 -0.92 6.34 -5.21
CA THR A 26 -0.14 5.59 -6.22
C THR A 26 -0.68 4.19 -6.51
N CYS A 27 -1.46 3.61 -5.58
CA CYS A 27 -2.00 2.26 -5.67
C CYS A 27 -3.13 2.17 -6.71
N PRO A 28 -3.79 1.01 -6.89
CA PRO A 28 -4.98 0.92 -7.74
C PRO A 28 -6.19 1.63 -7.14
N THR A 29 -6.39 1.56 -5.82
CA THR A 29 -7.54 2.20 -5.15
C THR A 29 -7.21 2.75 -3.75
N LEU A 30 -8.04 3.63 -3.19
CA LEU A 30 -7.92 4.16 -1.82
C LEU A 30 -8.33 3.17 -0.71
N LYS A 31 -8.75 1.96 -1.03
CA LYS A 31 -9.45 1.04 -0.10
C LYS A 31 -8.63 0.55 1.10
N THR A 32 -7.32 0.81 1.13
CA THR A 32 -6.43 0.48 2.25
C THR A 32 -5.92 1.71 3.00
N THR A 33 -6.56 2.88 2.83
CA THR A 33 -6.33 4.05 3.69
C THR A 33 -6.84 3.80 5.10
N ASN A 34 -6.25 4.50 6.08
CA ASN A 34 -6.77 4.56 7.45
C ASN A 34 -7.62 5.81 7.68
N ASP A 35 -7.71 6.68 6.68
CA ASP A 35 -8.42 7.96 6.79
C ASP A 35 -9.92 7.73 6.93
N MET A 36 -10.55 8.60 7.72
CA MET A 36 -11.99 8.62 7.85
C MET A 36 -12.63 9.16 6.56
N PRO A 37 -13.70 8.53 6.03
CA PRO A 37 -14.38 9.00 4.83
C PRO A 37 -15.25 10.23 5.13
N ILE A 38 -14.61 11.37 5.39
CA ILE A 38 -15.27 12.64 5.72
C ILE A 38 -16.01 13.25 4.52
N THR A 39 -15.62 12.86 3.31
CA THR A 39 -16.29 13.20 2.06
C THR A 39 -16.32 11.96 1.18
N GLU A 40 -17.38 11.82 0.41
CA GLU A 40 -17.51 10.73 -0.57
C GLU A 40 -16.71 11.08 -1.83
N PRO A 41 -15.69 10.28 -2.22
CA PRO A 41 -15.04 10.46 -3.50
C PRO A 41 -15.94 9.93 -4.62
N SER A 42 -15.82 10.50 -5.82
CA SER A 42 -16.58 10.01 -7.00
C SER A 42 -16.23 8.58 -7.40
N SER A 43 -15.06 8.08 -6.97
CA SER A 43 -14.60 6.71 -7.13
C SER A 43 -13.47 6.43 -6.14
N PHE A 44 -13.27 5.16 -5.77
CA PHE A 44 -12.09 4.74 -5.02
C PHE A 44 -10.87 4.47 -5.91
N GLU A 45 -11.01 4.42 -7.24
CA GLU A 45 -9.91 4.21 -8.17
C GLU A 45 -8.90 5.38 -8.12
N THR A 46 -7.61 5.05 -8.12
CA THR A 46 -6.52 6.03 -8.00
C THR A 46 -5.57 5.99 -9.21
N LEU A 47 -4.28 6.32 -9.03
CA LEU A 47 -3.36 6.49 -10.17
C LEU A 47 -2.93 5.17 -10.80
N ASN A 48 -3.04 4.05 -10.07
CA ASN A 48 -2.63 2.72 -10.53
C ASN A 48 -1.19 2.71 -11.10
N LEU A 49 -0.27 3.39 -10.41
CA LEU A 49 1.15 3.45 -10.76
C LEU A 49 1.91 2.21 -10.25
N ILE A 50 1.39 1.57 -9.21
CA ILE A 50 1.85 0.27 -8.69
C ILE A 50 0.68 -0.72 -8.66
N PRO A 51 0.91 -2.04 -8.87
CA PRO A 51 -0.16 -3.03 -8.99
C PRO A 51 -0.56 -3.70 -7.66
N PHE A 52 -0.19 -3.11 -6.53
CA PHE A 52 -0.51 -3.60 -5.18
C PHE A 52 -1.00 -2.45 -4.30
N GLN A 53 -1.54 -2.80 -3.14
CA GLN A 53 -2.02 -1.83 -2.17
C GLN A 53 -1.00 -1.53 -1.08
N ILE A 54 -0.97 -0.28 -0.63
CA ILE A 54 -0.22 0.13 0.55
C ILE A 54 -1.24 0.48 1.64
N ASN A 55 -1.08 -0.11 2.82
CA ASN A 55 -1.63 0.42 4.05
C ASN A 55 -0.52 1.22 4.75
N PRO A 56 -0.51 2.57 4.63
CA PRO A 56 0.51 3.38 5.28
C PRO A 56 0.28 3.39 6.79
N HIS A 57 1.31 3.79 7.55
CA HIS A 57 1.23 3.86 9.01
C HIS A 57 0.73 2.55 9.61
N TYR A 58 1.21 1.43 9.07
CA TYR A 58 0.89 0.13 9.64
C TYR A 58 1.47 0.06 11.05
N LEU A 59 0.62 -0.28 12.00
CA LEU A 59 0.98 -0.48 13.40
C LEU A 59 0.50 -1.88 13.77
N ASP A 60 1.40 -2.61 14.42
CA ASP A 60 1.03 -3.85 15.10
C ASP A 60 0.09 -3.50 16.25
N ASP A 61 -0.90 -4.35 16.49
CA ASP A 61 -1.83 -4.08 17.59
C ASP A 61 -1.13 -4.37 18.92
N THR A 62 -1.13 -3.39 19.82
CA THR A 62 -0.47 -3.50 21.13
C THR A 62 -1.44 -3.33 22.29
N ASN A 63 -2.72 -3.08 22.04
CA ASN A 63 -3.69 -2.73 23.08
C ASN A 63 -4.81 -3.78 23.17
N GLU A 64 -4.58 -4.83 23.97
CA GLU A 64 -5.54 -5.89 24.28
C GLU A 64 -6.85 -5.39 24.93
N THR A 65 -6.94 -4.11 25.31
CA THR A 65 -8.10 -3.51 25.97
C THR A 65 -9.13 -2.91 25.02
N HIS A 66 -8.81 -2.73 23.73
CA HIS A 66 -9.74 -2.19 22.74
C HIS A 66 -10.45 -3.32 21.98
N GLY A 67 -11.78 -3.38 22.07
CA GLY A 67 -12.59 -4.42 21.42
C GLY A 67 -12.89 -4.20 19.92
N GLY A 68 -12.25 -3.21 19.29
CA GLY A 68 -12.40 -2.93 17.86
C GLY A 68 -11.50 -3.82 16.99
N GLU A 69 -11.72 -3.79 15.67
CA GLU A 69 -10.88 -4.58 14.75
C GLU A 69 -9.45 -4.01 14.68
N THR A 70 -8.48 -4.91 14.82
CA THR A 70 -7.06 -4.62 14.61
C THR A 70 -6.79 -4.21 13.17
N ARG A 71 -5.62 -3.60 12.91
CA ARG A 71 -5.22 -3.30 11.52
C ARG A 71 -5.13 -4.56 10.67
N GLU A 72 -4.59 -5.63 11.25
CA GLU A 72 -4.48 -6.93 10.59
C GLU A 72 -5.85 -7.50 10.23
N THR A 73 -6.83 -7.43 11.13
CA THR A 73 -8.21 -7.89 10.86
C THR A 73 -8.81 -7.16 9.66
N ARG A 74 -8.75 -5.81 9.64
CA ARG A 74 -9.30 -5.00 8.53
C ARG A 74 -8.63 -5.31 7.19
N ILE A 75 -7.31 -5.48 7.16
CA ILE A 75 -6.59 -5.85 5.93
C ILE A 75 -6.94 -7.28 5.52
N THR A 76 -7.13 -8.19 6.48
CA THR A 76 -7.54 -9.57 6.22
C THR A 76 -8.92 -9.63 5.57
N GLU A 77 -9.87 -8.82 6.02
CA GLU A 77 -11.18 -8.68 5.37
C GLU A 77 -11.03 -8.15 3.94
N PHE A 78 -10.20 -7.13 3.73
CA PHE A 78 -9.93 -6.58 2.40
C PHE A 78 -9.38 -7.65 1.44
N ILE A 79 -8.38 -8.44 1.82
CA ILE A 79 -7.81 -9.48 0.94
C ILE A 79 -8.78 -10.64 0.70
N HIS A 80 -9.73 -10.92 1.61
CA HIS A 80 -10.79 -11.91 1.36
C HIS A 80 -11.74 -11.46 0.24
N ALA A 81 -12.05 -10.16 0.17
CA ALA A 81 -12.84 -9.57 -0.91
C ALA A 81 -12.04 -9.32 -2.19
N ASN A 82 -10.71 -9.16 -2.09
CA ASN A 82 -9.81 -8.78 -3.19
C ASN A 82 -8.66 -9.80 -3.29
N LYS A 83 -8.97 -11.04 -3.66
CA LYS A 83 -8.07 -12.20 -3.52
C LYS A 83 -6.77 -12.13 -4.32
N GLU A 84 -6.76 -11.37 -5.42
CA GLU A 84 -5.63 -11.32 -6.36
C GLU A 84 -4.60 -10.23 -6.03
N ILE A 85 -4.85 -9.38 -5.02
CA ILE A 85 -3.99 -8.22 -4.73
C ILE A 85 -3.20 -8.40 -3.45
N TYR A 86 -1.92 -8.03 -3.50
CA TYR A 86 -1.10 -7.86 -2.30
C TYR A 86 -1.47 -6.57 -1.58
N VAL A 87 -1.45 -6.61 -0.24
CA VAL A 87 -1.43 -5.42 0.60
C VAL A 87 -0.11 -5.39 1.36
N VAL A 88 0.54 -4.23 1.37
CA VAL A 88 1.75 -3.99 2.17
C VAL A 88 1.41 -3.06 3.32
N GLY A 89 1.47 -3.61 4.53
CA GLY A 89 1.50 -2.84 5.77
C GLY A 89 2.85 -2.14 5.90
N LEU A 90 2.92 -0.87 5.46
CA LEU A 90 4.15 -0.09 5.48
C LEU A 90 4.22 0.74 6.76
N ARG A 91 5.22 0.44 7.60
CA ARG A 91 5.44 1.12 8.88
C ARG A 91 6.03 2.52 8.66
N GLU A 92 5.77 3.43 9.60
CA GLU A 92 6.36 4.78 9.58
C GLU A 92 7.89 4.76 9.48
N GLY A 93 8.44 5.78 8.81
CA GLY A 93 9.88 5.87 8.55
C GLY A 93 10.39 4.94 7.44
N CYS A 94 9.49 4.22 6.75
CA CYS A 94 9.81 3.39 5.60
C CYS A 94 9.16 3.92 4.32
N MET A 95 9.77 3.62 3.17
CA MET A 95 9.25 3.95 1.84
C MET A 95 9.62 2.89 0.81
N PHE A 96 8.90 2.85 -0.30
CA PHE A 96 9.31 2.12 -1.50
C PHE A 96 9.91 3.08 -2.53
N LEU A 97 11.05 2.69 -3.08
CA LEU A 97 11.64 3.29 -4.26
C LEU A 97 11.46 2.32 -5.43
N LEU A 98 10.76 2.77 -6.48
CA LEU A 98 10.58 2.03 -7.72
C LEU A 98 11.32 2.77 -8.84
N GLU A 99 12.44 2.19 -9.29
CA GLU A 99 13.25 2.75 -10.38
C GLU A 99 13.63 1.63 -11.34
N ASN A 100 13.53 1.87 -12.65
CA ASN A 100 13.90 0.90 -13.69
C ASN A 100 13.25 -0.49 -13.49
N ASN A 101 11.96 -0.52 -13.12
CA ASN A 101 11.20 -1.72 -12.77
C ASN A 101 11.84 -2.57 -11.66
N LYS A 102 12.56 -1.93 -10.73
CA LYS A 102 13.10 -2.57 -9.53
C LYS A 102 12.55 -1.87 -8.30
N MET A 103 11.92 -2.65 -7.43
CA MET A 103 11.38 -2.16 -6.18
C MET A 103 12.36 -2.43 -5.03
N LYS A 104 12.64 -1.39 -4.24
CA LYS A 104 13.42 -1.48 -3.01
C LYS A 104 12.67 -0.84 -1.87
N MET A 105 12.69 -1.47 -0.71
CA MET A 105 12.25 -0.85 0.53
C MET A 105 13.43 -0.08 1.15
N ILE A 106 13.17 1.13 1.61
CA ILE A 106 14.11 1.96 2.37
C ILE A 106 13.48 2.22 3.74
N GLY A 107 14.28 2.10 4.80
CA GLY A 107 13.82 2.16 6.19
C GLY A 107 14.45 1.05 7.03
N SER A 108 14.35 1.14 8.35
CA SER A 108 14.93 0.17 9.29
C SER A 108 13.93 -0.86 9.84
N ARG A 109 12.62 -0.62 9.66
CA ARG A 109 11.56 -1.53 10.10
C ARG A 109 11.20 -2.51 8.98
N THR A 110 10.52 -3.59 9.34
CA THR A 110 9.95 -4.52 8.37
C THR A 110 8.63 -3.99 7.80
N ALA A 111 8.26 -4.46 6.62
CA ALA A 111 6.93 -4.33 6.04
C ALA A 111 6.19 -5.66 6.20
N ARG A 112 4.90 -5.58 6.55
CA ARG A 112 4.04 -6.76 6.70
C ARG A 112 3.28 -7.02 5.41
N ILE A 113 3.40 -8.22 4.86
CA ILE A 113 2.89 -8.56 3.53
C ILE A 113 1.68 -9.47 3.65
N PHE A 114 0.57 -9.03 3.07
CA PHE A 114 -0.70 -9.74 3.07
C PHE A 114 -1.08 -10.16 1.65
N HIS A 115 -1.57 -11.39 1.50
CA HIS A 115 -2.15 -11.89 0.26
C HIS A 115 -3.12 -13.02 0.60
N TYR A 116 -4.25 -13.09 -0.10
CA TYR A 116 -5.21 -14.16 0.14
C TYR A 116 -4.58 -15.55 -0.07
N GLY A 117 -4.89 -16.48 0.83
CA GLY A 117 -4.38 -17.86 0.76
C GLY A 117 -2.88 -18.02 1.03
N LYS A 118 -2.19 -16.99 1.53
CA LYS A 118 -0.79 -17.04 1.95
C LYS A 118 -0.66 -16.60 3.40
N ASP A 119 0.31 -17.18 4.09
CA ASP A 119 0.68 -16.69 5.41
C ASP A 119 1.23 -15.27 5.31
N THR A 120 0.87 -14.44 6.28
CA THR A 120 1.41 -13.09 6.41
C THR A 120 2.89 -13.17 6.77
N VAL A 121 3.73 -12.43 6.05
CA VAL A 121 5.20 -12.44 6.26
C VAL A 121 5.72 -11.05 6.57
N GLU A 122 6.80 -10.98 7.37
CA GLU A 122 7.55 -9.76 7.64
C GLU A 122 8.79 -9.72 6.75
N LEU A 123 8.91 -8.67 5.93
CA LEU A 123 10.07 -8.46 5.04
C LEU A 123 10.83 -7.20 5.44
N SER A 124 12.14 -7.29 5.53
CA SER A 124 13.06 -6.19 5.81
C SER A 124 13.51 -5.48 4.54
N ASN A 125 14.25 -4.38 4.70
CA ASN A 125 14.89 -3.68 3.58
C ASN A 125 15.95 -4.50 2.80
N LYS A 126 16.30 -5.71 3.26
CA LYS A 126 17.22 -6.63 2.59
C LYS A 126 16.52 -7.65 1.70
N ASP A 127 15.20 -7.77 1.82
CA ASP A 127 14.40 -8.77 1.10
C ASP A 127 13.97 -8.29 -0.29
N ASP A 128 13.60 -9.23 -1.17
CA ASP A 128 13.15 -8.91 -2.52
C ASP A 128 11.67 -8.49 -2.54
N PHE A 129 11.39 -7.30 -3.06
CA PHE A 129 10.04 -6.78 -3.26
C PHE A 129 9.59 -6.81 -4.72
N ASN A 130 10.43 -7.29 -5.64
CA ASN A 130 10.08 -7.30 -7.07
C ASN A 130 8.88 -8.21 -7.38
N PHE A 131 8.55 -9.17 -6.52
CA PHE A 131 7.34 -9.98 -6.67
C PHE A 131 6.04 -9.14 -6.63
N LEU A 132 6.05 -7.97 -5.98
CA LEU A 132 4.89 -7.07 -5.90
C LEU A 132 4.59 -6.36 -7.22
N ILE A 133 5.56 -6.26 -8.13
CA ILE A 133 5.42 -5.52 -9.40
C ILE A 133 5.42 -6.44 -10.64
N LYS A 134 5.55 -7.76 -10.43
CA LYS A 134 5.42 -8.76 -11.50
C LYS A 134 3.95 -9.01 -11.78
N LYS A 135 3.59 -9.03 -13.07
CA LYS A 135 2.28 -9.47 -13.55
C LYS A 135 2.28 -10.97 -13.77
#